data_AF-A0A4U1YQ71-F1
#
_entry.id   AF-A0A4U1YQ71-F1
#
_cell.length_a   1.000
_cell.length_b   1.000
_cell.length_c   1.000
_cell.angle_alpha   90.00
_cell.angle_beta   90.00
_cell.angle_gamma   90.00
#
_symmetry.space_group_name_H-M   'P 1'
#
loop_
_entity.id
_entity.type
_entity.pdbx_description
1 polymer ?
#
loop_
_entity_poly.entity_id
_entity_poly.type
_entity_poly.pdbx_seq_one_letter_code
_entity_poly.pdbx_strand_id
1 'polypeptide(L)'
;MTIHVKSNVHWVGVHDWETEHFHGKEYHMNKGTSYNSYLIREEKTVLVDTVDHRFTEQFLANLEMEIDINDIDYIICQHAEEDHSGALSALLAKIPNTPVYCTEAGVNSIVGHHYQPDWNFRTVKTGDTLDVGNGKQLIFVEMKMLHWPDSMATYLTGDEILFSNDAFGQHYCDENLFNDQLDQVELHDQCLRYFSNILTPFAPLVKAKIEEVLSLGVPIDVIATSHGCIWRDNATQIVEQYYEWSKAYKEDRITIVYDTMSNNTRMMADAIAKGIRKGSPETAIKVFNISKHDKNDILANIFRSKGVLVGSSTMNNVMMPQIAALLEEIHGLRFAEKRAAAFGSSGWTGGAVKRIDARLREANFEVSAPQHIHWKPDTDALRQCIDYGMTLAEVWRADANEVSEPKQVERNVQRIESAPTSPPTELKDTAEQKPEESQDKSARSADCTCWRCTVCEWVYDPQLGEPYQGVEPGTPWAQVPDDFLCPECHLGKEVFVEK
;
A
#
# COMPACT_ATOMS: atom_id res chain seq x y z
N MET A 1 24.68 -6.86 -7.62
CA MET A 1 24.76 -6.18 -8.92
C MET A 1 24.37 -4.74 -8.66
N THR A 2 25.33 -3.81 -8.76
CA THR A 2 25.03 -2.38 -8.66
C THR A 2 24.14 -1.90 -9.80
N ILE A 3 23.32 -0.89 -9.52
CA ILE A 3 22.52 -0.21 -10.53
C ILE A 3 23.00 1.24 -10.62
N HIS A 4 23.36 1.67 -11.83
CA HIS A 4 23.76 3.06 -12.07
C HIS A 4 22.55 3.99 -11.91
N VAL A 5 22.68 5.02 -11.06
CA VAL A 5 21.61 6.01 -10.79
C VAL A 5 21.75 7.21 -11.72
N LYS A 6 22.85 7.95 -11.56
CA LYS A 6 23.20 9.13 -12.36
C LYS A 6 24.68 9.46 -12.12
N SER A 7 25.41 9.88 -13.16
CA SER A 7 26.82 10.26 -13.06
C SER A 7 27.67 9.19 -12.35
N ASN A 8 28.28 9.50 -11.21
CA ASN A 8 29.11 8.56 -10.43
C ASN A 8 28.36 7.97 -9.22
N VAL A 9 27.03 8.07 -9.19
CA VAL A 9 26.18 7.54 -8.11
C VAL A 9 25.62 6.19 -8.51
N HIS A 10 25.81 5.20 -7.64
CA HIS A 10 25.38 3.82 -7.83
C HIS A 10 24.52 3.38 -6.65
N TRP A 11 23.44 2.67 -6.93
CA TRP A 11 22.67 1.97 -5.92
C TRP A 11 23.40 0.66 -5.55
N VAL A 12 23.59 0.46 -4.25
CA VAL A 12 24.24 -0.71 -3.61
C VAL A 12 23.33 -1.33 -2.54
N GLY A 13 22.02 -1.09 -2.65
CA GLY A 13 21.02 -1.57 -1.71
C GLY A 13 20.64 -3.04 -1.88
N VAL A 14 19.49 -3.40 -1.33
CA VAL A 14 18.92 -4.75 -1.39
C VAL A 14 17.41 -4.70 -1.68
N HIS A 15 16.95 -5.57 -2.56
CA HIS A 15 15.52 -5.86 -2.77
C HIS A 15 15.03 -6.88 -1.76
N ASP A 16 13.85 -6.65 -1.19
CA ASP A 16 13.20 -7.56 -0.24
C ASP A 16 11.78 -7.89 -0.70
N TRP A 17 11.68 -9.04 -1.37
CA TRP A 17 10.42 -9.58 -1.90
C TRP A 17 9.58 -10.28 -0.84
N GLU A 18 10.16 -10.67 0.29
CA GLU A 18 9.56 -11.63 1.23
C GLU A 18 9.00 -10.97 2.49
N THR A 19 9.54 -9.83 2.92
CA THR A 19 9.07 -9.21 4.15
C THR A 19 7.67 -8.62 3.99
N GLU A 20 6.73 -9.16 4.75
CA GLU A 20 5.33 -8.71 4.78
C GLU A 20 5.04 -7.71 5.90
N HIS A 21 5.87 -7.59 6.93
CA HIS A 21 5.55 -6.79 8.11
C HIS A 21 6.67 -5.85 8.53
N PHE A 22 6.28 -4.62 8.86
CA PHE A 22 7.15 -3.56 9.36
C PHE A 22 6.56 -2.98 10.66
N HIS A 23 7.43 -2.48 11.54
CA HIS A 23 7.08 -2.05 12.91
C HIS A 23 6.28 -3.12 13.67
N GLY A 24 6.83 -4.34 13.74
CA GLY A 24 6.15 -5.50 14.31
C GLY A 24 5.10 -6.06 13.34
N LYS A 25 3.82 -5.75 13.55
CA LYS A 25 2.71 -6.11 12.64
C LYS A 25 1.81 -4.93 12.31
N GLU A 26 2.28 -3.72 12.59
CA GLU A 26 1.46 -2.52 12.48
C GLU A 26 1.39 -1.98 11.06
N TYR A 27 2.38 -2.29 10.21
CA TYR A 27 2.36 -2.01 8.78
C TYR A 27 2.55 -3.30 7.98
N HIS A 28 1.57 -3.65 7.14
CA HIS A 28 1.67 -4.77 6.21
C HIS A 28 2.17 -4.29 4.84
N MET A 29 3.31 -4.81 4.40
CA MET A 29 3.94 -4.55 3.10
C MET A 29 3.48 -5.61 2.10
N ASN A 30 2.34 -5.36 1.44
CA ASN A 30 1.72 -6.33 0.52
C ASN A 30 2.41 -6.44 -0.86
N LYS A 31 3.51 -5.71 -1.07
CA LYS A 31 4.31 -5.66 -2.31
C LYS A 31 5.82 -5.71 -2.03
N GLY A 32 6.22 -6.23 -0.87
CA GLY A 32 7.61 -6.20 -0.42
C GLY A 32 8.14 -4.77 -0.24
N THR A 33 9.46 -4.65 -0.13
CA THR A 33 10.17 -3.36 -0.03
C THR A 33 11.57 -3.45 -0.64
N SER A 34 12.30 -2.34 -0.64
CA SER A 34 13.75 -2.34 -0.83
C SER A 34 14.40 -1.48 0.26
N TYR A 35 15.69 -1.70 0.46
CA TYR A 35 16.55 -0.90 1.33
C TYR A 35 17.65 -0.29 0.46
N ASN A 36 17.47 0.97 0.11
CA ASN A 36 18.31 1.67 -0.84
C ASN A 36 19.48 2.33 -0.11
N SER A 37 20.69 1.89 -0.47
CA SER A 37 21.95 2.52 -0.09
C SER A 37 22.67 2.98 -1.36
N TYR A 38 23.42 4.07 -1.27
CA TYR A 38 24.03 4.72 -2.44
C TYR A 38 25.54 4.91 -2.26
N LEU A 39 26.30 4.58 -3.30
CA LEU A 39 27.74 4.79 -3.37
C LEU A 39 28.05 5.89 -4.39
N ILE A 40 28.60 7.01 -3.90
CA ILE A 40 29.02 8.17 -4.67
C ILE A 40 30.54 8.07 -4.85
N ARG A 41 31.03 8.10 -6.09
CA ARG A 41 32.46 7.92 -6.42
C ARG A 41 33.02 9.14 -7.14
N GLU A 42 33.34 10.18 -6.37
CA GLU A 42 34.03 11.37 -6.87
C GLU A 42 35.52 11.32 -6.49
N GLU A 43 36.18 12.43 -6.16
CA GLU A 43 37.52 12.37 -5.54
C GLU A 43 37.45 11.74 -4.15
N LYS A 44 36.27 11.83 -3.52
CA LYS A 44 35.89 11.14 -2.29
C LYS A 44 34.84 10.08 -2.57
N THR A 45 35.02 8.92 -1.95
CA THR A 45 34.02 7.85 -1.95
C THR A 45 33.09 8.02 -0.77
N VAL A 46 31.79 8.16 -1.03
CA VAL A 46 30.79 8.35 0.01
C VAL A 46 29.74 7.26 -0.06
N LEU A 47 29.48 6.60 1.07
CA LEU A 47 28.36 5.70 1.25
C LEU A 47 27.22 6.46 1.94
N VAL A 48 26.03 6.46 1.35
CA VAL A 48 24.81 7.06 1.92
C VAL A 48 23.88 5.95 2.37
N ASP A 49 23.62 5.92 3.68
CA ASP A 49 22.87 4.91 4.41
C ASP A 49 23.39 3.48 4.21
N THR A 50 22.83 2.52 4.94
CA THR A 50 23.09 1.08 4.75
C THR A 50 21.76 0.37 4.46
N VAL A 51 21.57 -0.83 4.99
CA VAL A 51 20.33 -1.61 4.80
C VAL A 51 19.90 -2.24 6.11
N ASP A 52 18.74 -2.89 6.06
CA ASP A 52 18.19 -3.67 7.14
C ASP A 52 19.15 -4.73 7.67
N HIS A 53 19.15 -4.88 8.99
CA HIS A 53 20.04 -5.76 9.72
C HIS A 53 19.98 -7.23 9.22
N ARG A 54 18.84 -7.68 8.69
CA ARG A 54 18.65 -9.04 8.14
C ARG A 54 19.47 -9.27 6.87
N PHE A 55 19.78 -8.21 6.14
CA PHE A 55 20.54 -8.25 4.89
C PHE A 55 22.00 -7.83 5.05
N THR A 56 22.49 -7.73 6.29
CA THR A 56 23.86 -7.28 6.59
C THR A 56 24.93 -8.04 5.80
N GLU A 57 24.87 -9.38 5.79
CA GLU A 57 25.88 -10.20 5.10
C GLU A 57 25.82 -10.01 3.58
N GLN A 58 24.60 -9.97 3.01
CA GLN A 58 24.38 -9.73 1.59
C GLN A 58 24.87 -8.34 1.17
N PHE A 59 24.58 -7.32 1.97
CA PHE A 59 25.02 -5.95 1.72
C PHE A 59 26.54 -5.83 1.73
N LEU A 60 27.21 -6.38 2.73
CA LEU A 60 28.68 -6.35 2.79
C LEU A 60 29.30 -7.09 1.61
N ALA A 61 28.79 -8.28 1.27
CA ALA A 61 29.28 -9.04 0.11
C ALA A 61 29.06 -8.26 -1.20
N ASN A 62 27.91 -7.62 -1.37
CA ASN A 62 27.62 -6.77 -2.52
C ASN A 62 28.58 -5.58 -2.58
N LEU A 63 28.80 -4.88 -1.47
CA LEU A 63 29.68 -3.71 -1.43
C LEU A 63 31.14 -4.09 -1.73
N GLU A 64 31.65 -5.19 -1.16
CA GLU A 64 33.00 -5.71 -1.40
C GLU A 64 33.23 -6.18 -2.85
N MET A 65 32.18 -6.55 -3.59
CA MET A 65 32.28 -6.83 -5.02
C MET A 65 32.41 -5.57 -5.89
N GLU A 66 31.99 -4.41 -5.37
CA GLU A 66 31.85 -3.17 -6.14
C GLU A 66 32.99 -2.17 -5.85
N ILE A 67 33.57 -2.25 -4.65
CA ILE A 67 34.69 -1.42 -4.21
C ILE A 67 35.50 -2.11 -3.09
N ASP A 68 36.79 -1.74 -2.94
CA ASP A 68 37.49 -1.99 -1.67
C ASP A 68 36.87 -1.10 -0.59
N ILE A 69 36.23 -1.70 0.40
CA ILE A 69 35.55 -0.95 1.48
C ILE A 69 36.48 0.00 2.23
N ASN A 70 37.80 -0.22 2.19
CA ASN A 70 38.78 0.69 2.80
C ASN A 70 38.93 2.02 2.02
N ASP A 71 38.46 2.07 0.77
CA ASP A 71 38.45 3.28 -0.06
C ASP A 71 37.25 4.20 0.26
N ILE A 72 36.33 3.78 1.14
CA ILE A 72 35.20 4.62 1.59
C ILE A 72 35.71 5.70 2.53
N ASP A 73 35.73 6.95 2.04
CA ASP A 73 36.15 8.11 2.81
C ASP A 73 35.11 8.51 3.87
N TYR A 74 33.82 8.50 3.50
CA TYR A 74 32.74 9.00 4.36
C TYR A 74 31.52 8.08 4.34
N ILE A 75 30.86 7.95 5.50
CA ILE A 75 29.54 7.35 5.61
C ILE A 75 28.55 8.44 6.04
N ILE A 76 27.45 8.59 5.32
CA ILE A 76 26.32 9.44 5.70
C ILE A 76 25.25 8.53 6.28
N CYS A 77 24.85 8.75 7.54
CA CYS A 77 23.72 8.07 8.16
C CYS A 77 22.61 9.11 8.35
N GLN A 78 21.66 9.11 7.42
CA GLN A 78 20.57 10.08 7.36
C GLN A 78 19.51 9.82 8.42
N HIS A 79 19.29 8.55 8.73
CA HIS A 79 18.31 8.06 9.67
C HIS A 79 18.79 6.73 10.24
N ALA A 80 18.69 6.53 11.56
CA ALA A 80 19.29 5.40 12.25
C ALA A 80 18.26 4.38 12.77
N GLU A 81 17.15 4.22 12.04
CA GLU A 81 16.29 3.06 12.20
C GLU A 81 16.94 1.80 11.60
N GLU A 82 16.58 0.63 12.13
CA GLU A 82 17.31 -0.63 11.89
C GLU A 82 17.28 -1.12 10.44
N ASP A 83 16.35 -0.62 9.64
CA ASP A 83 16.18 -0.91 8.22
C ASP A 83 17.09 -0.05 7.32
N HIS A 84 17.79 0.93 7.88
CA HIS A 84 18.74 1.79 7.19
C HIS A 84 20.13 1.77 7.80
N SER A 85 20.24 1.64 9.13
CA SER A 85 21.52 1.56 9.83
C SER A 85 21.84 0.15 10.31
N GLY A 86 21.00 -0.85 10.06
CA GLY A 86 21.16 -2.20 10.58
C GLY A 86 22.51 -2.84 10.28
N ALA A 87 23.05 -2.62 9.08
CA ALA A 87 24.34 -3.14 8.67
C ALA A 87 25.56 -2.30 9.15
N LEU A 88 25.33 -1.13 9.76
CA LEU A 88 26.38 -0.17 10.11
C LEU A 88 27.42 -0.75 11.08
N SER A 89 26.99 -1.51 12.09
CA SER A 89 27.90 -2.16 13.05
C SER A 89 28.88 -3.11 12.37
N ALA A 90 28.39 -3.90 11.40
CA ALA A 90 29.20 -4.89 10.71
C ALA A 90 30.16 -4.22 9.71
N LEU A 91 29.72 -3.13 9.07
CA LEU A 91 30.58 -2.31 8.21
C LEU A 91 31.71 -1.64 9.01
N LEU A 92 31.39 -0.94 10.10
CA LEU A 92 32.39 -0.25 10.92
C LEU A 92 33.27 -1.21 11.73
N ALA A 93 32.88 -2.47 11.91
CA ALA A 93 33.81 -3.49 12.42
C ALA A 93 34.99 -3.73 11.45
N LYS A 94 34.79 -3.53 10.14
CA LYS A 94 35.83 -3.67 9.10
C LYS A 94 36.58 -2.35 8.86
N ILE A 95 35.89 -1.21 8.94
CA ILE A 95 36.45 0.13 8.71
C ILE A 95 36.20 1.10 9.90
N PRO A 96 36.74 0.81 11.10
CA PRO A 96 36.32 1.46 12.35
C PRO A 96 36.63 2.96 12.47
N ASN A 97 37.53 3.50 11.64
CA ASN A 97 37.94 4.90 11.71
C ASN A 97 37.19 5.79 10.70
N THR A 98 36.38 5.20 9.80
CA THR A 98 35.66 5.94 8.77
C THR A 98 34.68 6.91 9.42
N PRO A 99 34.76 8.22 9.11
CA PRO A 99 33.85 9.22 9.65
C PRO A 99 32.38 8.94 9.29
N VAL A 100 31.50 9.08 10.27
CA VAL A 100 30.04 8.95 10.10
C VAL A 100 29.38 10.32 10.27
N TYR A 101 28.83 10.86 9.20
CA TYR A 101 28.11 12.12 9.19
C TYR A 101 26.62 11.90 9.48
N CYS A 102 26.09 12.57 10.50
CA CYS A 102 24.70 12.44 10.93
C CYS A 102 24.26 13.68 11.73
N THR A 103 22.98 13.80 12.07
CA THR A 103 22.53 14.88 12.96
C THR A 103 22.97 14.66 14.41
N GLU A 104 22.86 15.68 15.25
CA GLU A 104 23.11 15.54 16.70
C GLU A 104 22.16 14.50 17.35
N ALA A 105 20.90 14.45 16.91
CA ALA A 105 19.97 13.41 17.32
C ALA A 105 20.34 12.04 16.75
N GLY A 106 20.91 11.98 15.55
CA GLY A 106 21.44 10.76 14.94
C GLY A 106 22.52 10.09 15.78
N VAL A 107 23.41 10.85 16.40
CA VAL A 107 24.39 10.27 17.35
C VAL A 107 23.67 9.52 18.48
N ASN A 108 22.58 10.08 19.02
CA ASN A 108 21.81 9.43 20.07
C ASN A 108 21.17 8.12 19.57
N SER A 109 20.47 8.17 18.43
CA SER A 109 19.83 6.99 17.83
C SER A 109 20.84 5.90 17.48
N ILE A 110 21.95 6.24 16.82
CA ILE A 110 22.99 5.28 16.42
C ILE A 110 23.60 4.64 17.66
N VAL A 111 23.97 5.42 18.67
CA VAL A 111 24.53 4.86 19.92
C VAL A 111 23.50 4.00 20.65
N GLY A 112 22.21 4.37 20.59
CA GLY A 112 21.11 3.61 21.17
C GLY A 112 20.93 2.21 20.58
N HIS A 113 21.06 2.07 19.25
CA HIS A 113 20.91 0.79 18.55
C HIS A 113 22.21 -0.03 18.53
N HIS A 114 23.35 0.64 18.33
CA HIS A 114 24.62 -0.04 18.03
C HIS A 114 25.56 -0.15 19.24
N TYR A 115 25.35 0.63 20.30
CA TYR A 115 26.18 0.67 21.51
C TYR A 115 27.66 1.04 21.26
N GLN A 116 27.91 1.92 20.28
CA GLN A 116 29.25 2.36 19.89
C GLN A 116 29.40 3.89 20.02
N PRO A 117 29.55 4.43 21.25
CA PRO A 117 29.69 5.87 21.47
C PRO A 117 31.02 6.45 20.96
N ASP A 118 32.03 5.60 20.75
CA ASP A 118 33.39 6.01 20.39
C ASP A 118 33.64 6.06 18.87
N TRP A 119 32.63 5.78 18.04
CA TRP A 119 32.73 5.95 16.60
C TRP A 119 33.00 7.41 16.23
N ASN A 120 33.63 7.60 15.07
CA ASN A 120 34.06 8.91 14.58
C ASN A 120 32.89 9.73 14.00
N PHE A 121 31.96 10.14 14.86
CA PHE A 121 30.80 10.92 14.48
C PHE A 121 31.17 12.36 14.08
N ARG A 122 30.54 12.83 13.00
CA ARG A 122 30.60 14.20 12.50
C ARG A 122 29.18 14.76 12.44
N THR A 123 28.83 15.59 13.41
CA THR A 123 27.50 16.18 13.45
C THR A 123 27.35 17.27 12.38
N VAL A 124 26.22 17.26 11.68
CA VAL A 124 25.88 18.24 10.64
C VAL A 124 24.53 18.89 10.93
N LYS A 125 24.36 20.11 10.44
CA LYS A 125 23.14 20.91 10.52
C LYS A 125 22.68 21.33 9.13
N THR A 126 21.46 21.85 9.06
CA THR A 126 20.92 22.40 7.81
C THR A 126 21.85 23.45 7.21
N GLY A 127 22.27 23.24 5.97
CA GLY A 127 23.16 24.12 5.21
C GLY A 127 24.66 23.84 5.38
N ASP A 128 25.06 22.94 6.28
CA ASP A 128 26.43 22.45 6.33
C ASP A 128 26.77 21.72 5.02
N THR A 129 28.04 21.77 4.63
CA THR A 129 28.52 21.20 3.36
C THR A 129 29.70 20.28 3.56
N LEU A 130 29.83 19.28 2.68
CA LEU A 130 30.96 18.35 2.62
C LEU A 130 31.43 18.21 1.17
N ASP A 131 32.62 18.71 0.89
CA ASP A 131 33.26 18.60 -0.43
C ASP A 131 33.58 17.14 -0.75
N VAL A 132 33.19 16.69 -1.94
CA VAL A 132 33.48 15.34 -2.45
C VAL A 132 34.40 15.36 -3.67
N GLY A 133 34.87 16.55 -4.07
CA GLY A 133 35.74 16.77 -5.22
C GLY A 133 34.99 16.98 -6.53
N ASN A 134 35.75 17.18 -7.61
CA ASN A 134 35.21 17.45 -8.96
C ASN A 134 34.20 18.62 -9.03
N GLY A 135 34.30 19.59 -8.10
CA GLY A 135 33.39 20.73 -7.99
C GLY A 135 32.01 20.38 -7.43
N LYS A 136 31.84 19.20 -6.84
CA LYS A 136 30.61 18.74 -6.20
C LYS A 136 30.77 18.69 -4.68
N GLN A 137 29.67 18.91 -3.98
CA GLN A 137 29.58 18.81 -2.53
C GLN A 137 28.24 18.24 -2.11
N LEU A 138 28.21 17.66 -0.92
CA LEU A 138 26.98 17.30 -0.23
C LEU A 138 26.52 18.48 0.62
N ILE A 139 25.21 18.71 0.67
CA ILE A 139 24.56 19.71 1.52
C ILE A 139 23.55 18.99 2.40
N PHE A 140 23.63 19.19 3.71
CA PHE A 140 22.76 18.51 4.67
C PHE A 140 21.52 19.36 5.00
N VAL A 141 20.37 18.71 5.16
CA VAL A 141 19.10 19.36 5.51
C VAL A 141 18.42 18.56 6.61
N GLU A 142 18.28 19.14 7.81
CA GLU A 142 17.60 18.46 8.90
C GLU A 142 16.09 18.33 8.62
N MET A 143 15.56 17.13 8.84
CA MET A 143 14.16 16.75 8.63
C MET A 143 13.57 16.20 9.94
N LYS A 144 13.82 16.91 11.04
CA LYS A 144 13.41 16.48 12.39
C LYS A 144 11.90 16.15 12.46
N MET A 145 11.60 14.95 12.96
CA MET A 145 10.28 14.33 13.02
C MET A 145 9.66 14.01 11.65
N LEU A 146 10.48 13.81 10.61
CA LEU A 146 10.08 13.30 9.29
C LEU A 146 10.86 12.01 8.97
N HIS A 147 10.63 10.90 9.67
CA HIS A 147 9.64 10.73 10.76
C HIS A 147 10.24 10.61 12.16
N TRP A 148 11.57 10.57 12.31
CA TRP A 148 12.25 10.51 13.62
C TRP A 148 12.99 11.81 13.96
N PRO A 149 13.39 11.99 15.23
CA PRO A 149 14.16 13.16 15.65
C PRO A 149 15.51 13.32 14.93
N ASP A 150 16.08 12.24 14.42
CA ASP A 150 17.40 12.20 13.77
C ASP A 150 17.39 12.43 12.26
N SER A 151 16.23 12.29 11.62
CA SER A 151 16.08 12.28 10.17
C SER A 151 16.67 13.55 9.53
N MET A 152 17.42 13.35 8.46
CA MET A 152 17.92 14.39 7.56
C MET A 152 17.88 13.92 6.11
N ALA A 153 17.99 14.86 5.18
CA ALA A 153 18.28 14.57 3.78
C ALA A 153 19.66 15.13 3.40
N THR A 154 20.21 14.57 2.33
CA THR A 154 21.50 14.96 1.79
C THR A 154 21.34 15.30 0.32
N TYR A 155 21.79 16.47 -0.10
CA TYR A 155 21.70 16.92 -1.50
C TYR A 155 23.09 16.97 -2.13
N LEU A 156 23.27 16.33 -3.29
CA LEU A 156 24.52 16.35 -4.07
C LEU A 156 24.45 17.44 -5.14
N THR A 157 25.34 18.43 -5.05
CA THR A 157 25.41 19.52 -6.04
C THR A 157 25.97 19.03 -7.38
N GLY A 158 25.64 19.75 -8.46
CA GLY A 158 26.08 19.43 -9.81
C GLY A 158 25.27 18.30 -10.45
N ASP A 159 25.10 17.17 -9.76
CA ASP A 159 24.23 16.09 -10.20
C ASP A 159 22.76 16.29 -9.81
N GLU A 160 22.47 17.23 -8.91
CA GLU A 160 21.11 17.63 -8.53
C GLU A 160 20.26 16.47 -7.98
N ILE A 161 20.91 15.65 -7.13
CA ILE A 161 20.30 14.46 -6.50
C ILE A 161 19.98 14.77 -5.04
N LEU A 162 18.73 14.58 -4.66
CA LEU A 162 18.28 14.60 -3.27
C LEU A 162 18.20 13.17 -2.74
N PHE A 163 19.08 12.81 -1.81
CA PHE A 163 18.93 11.62 -0.99
C PHE A 163 17.97 11.95 0.15
N SER A 164 16.74 11.44 0.09
CA SER A 164 15.65 11.87 0.97
C SER A 164 15.34 10.88 2.09
N ASN A 165 16.04 9.75 2.13
CA ASN A 165 15.76 8.64 3.04
C ASN A 165 14.26 8.28 2.95
N ASP A 166 13.53 8.18 4.06
CA ASP A 166 12.11 7.82 4.10
C ASP A 166 11.18 8.79 3.38
N ALA A 167 11.54 10.07 3.35
CA ALA A 167 10.71 11.06 2.70
C ALA A 167 10.60 10.72 1.21
N PHE A 168 9.37 10.70 0.70
CA PHE A 168 9.02 10.32 -0.68
C PHE A 168 9.22 8.84 -1.02
N GLY A 169 9.60 8.00 -0.05
CA GLY A 169 9.69 6.55 -0.18
C GLY A 169 8.34 5.84 -0.06
N GLN A 170 8.41 4.53 -0.24
CA GLN A 170 7.30 3.60 -0.34
C GLN A 170 7.79 2.16 -0.25
N HIS A 171 7.03 1.29 0.41
CA HIS A 171 7.29 -0.15 0.40
C HIS A 171 6.74 -0.77 -0.88
N TYR A 172 7.59 -0.84 -1.90
CA TYR A 172 7.29 -1.46 -3.19
C TYR A 172 8.57 -2.10 -3.75
N CYS A 173 8.62 -3.42 -3.80
CA CYS A 173 9.71 -4.15 -4.41
C CYS A 173 9.43 -4.38 -5.91
N ASP A 174 10.40 -4.00 -6.75
CA ASP A 174 10.47 -4.33 -8.16
C ASP A 174 11.96 -4.47 -8.54
N GLU A 175 12.28 -5.25 -9.57
CA GLU A 175 13.66 -5.37 -10.08
C GLU A 175 14.11 -4.08 -10.78
N ASN A 176 13.17 -3.26 -11.25
CA ASN A 176 13.44 -1.92 -11.74
C ASN A 176 13.46 -0.93 -10.57
N LEU A 177 14.40 0.01 -10.59
CA LEU A 177 14.53 1.01 -9.53
C LEU A 177 13.93 2.36 -9.88
N PHE A 178 13.63 2.66 -11.15
CA PHE A 178 13.22 4.02 -11.53
C PHE A 178 11.71 4.15 -11.67
N ASN A 179 11.16 5.27 -11.18
CA ASN A 179 9.71 5.49 -11.15
C ASN A 179 9.02 5.34 -12.52
N ASP A 180 9.68 5.71 -13.63
CA ASP A 180 9.17 5.57 -15.00
C ASP A 180 9.07 4.12 -15.51
N GLN A 181 9.70 3.18 -14.81
CA GLN A 181 9.75 1.76 -15.19
C GLN A 181 8.72 0.91 -14.45
N LEU A 182 8.02 1.48 -13.46
CA LEU A 182 7.10 0.76 -12.59
C LEU A 182 5.65 0.88 -13.04
N ASP A 183 4.79 -0.02 -12.52
CA ASP A 183 3.35 0.18 -12.64
C ASP A 183 2.93 1.40 -11.82
N GLN A 184 2.44 2.43 -12.52
CA GLN A 184 2.15 3.72 -11.91
C GLN A 184 1.02 3.64 -10.87
N VAL A 185 0.07 2.71 -11.05
CA VAL A 185 -1.04 2.52 -10.10
C VAL A 185 -0.53 1.86 -8.83
N GLU A 186 0.27 0.80 -8.96
CA GLU A 186 0.89 0.15 -7.80
C GLU A 186 1.81 1.12 -7.05
N LEU A 187 2.65 1.86 -7.77
CA LEU A 187 3.53 2.88 -7.20
C LEU A 187 2.75 3.92 -6.39
N HIS A 188 1.72 4.52 -7.00
CA HIS A 188 0.89 5.51 -6.31
C HIS A 188 0.18 4.95 -5.08
N ASP A 189 -0.37 3.73 -5.18
CA ASP A 189 -1.06 3.09 -4.07
C ASP A 189 -0.09 2.82 -2.90
N GLN A 190 1.15 2.39 -3.16
CA GLN A 190 2.15 2.19 -2.11
C GLN A 190 2.64 3.50 -1.49
N CYS A 191 2.84 4.56 -2.28
CA CYS A 191 3.17 5.89 -1.74
C CYS A 191 2.05 6.41 -0.83
N LEU A 192 0.78 6.27 -1.23
CA LEU A 192 -0.37 6.69 -0.44
C LEU A 192 -0.49 5.88 0.84
N ARG A 193 -0.28 4.56 0.77
CA ARG A 193 -0.27 3.66 1.93
C ARG A 193 0.81 4.05 2.93
N TYR A 194 2.03 4.30 2.45
CA TYR A 194 3.16 4.75 3.27
C TYR A 194 2.85 6.07 3.99
N PHE A 195 2.45 7.10 3.23
CA PHE A 195 2.14 8.41 3.81
C PHE A 195 1.00 8.34 4.84
N SER A 196 -0.11 7.67 4.49
CA SER A 196 -1.31 7.63 5.34
C SER A 196 -1.10 6.89 6.66
N ASN A 197 -0.23 5.88 6.69
CA ASN A 197 0.00 5.05 7.87
C ASN A 197 1.19 5.50 8.73
N ILE A 198 2.13 6.26 8.17
CA ILE A 198 3.36 6.67 8.89
C ILE A 198 3.42 8.19 9.06
N LEU A 199 3.15 8.94 8.00
CA LEU A 199 3.46 10.38 7.93
C LEU A 199 2.29 11.31 8.29
N THR A 200 1.05 10.82 8.31
CA THR A 200 -0.14 11.60 8.71
C THR A 200 0.06 12.46 9.97
N PRO A 201 0.58 11.96 11.11
CA PRO A 201 0.74 12.78 12.31
C PRO A 201 1.77 13.91 12.17
N PHE A 202 2.64 13.84 11.16
CA PHE A 202 3.69 14.80 10.87
C PHE A 202 3.37 15.68 9.65
N ALA A 203 2.18 15.55 9.06
CA ALA A 203 1.76 16.31 7.88
C ALA A 203 2.03 17.84 7.97
N PRO A 204 1.78 18.54 9.09
CA PRO A 204 2.13 19.96 9.20
C PRO A 204 3.63 20.25 9.04
N LEU A 205 4.50 19.33 9.49
CA LEU A 205 5.94 19.44 9.37
C LEU A 205 6.39 19.14 7.94
N VAL A 206 5.77 18.15 7.27
CA VAL A 206 6.01 17.86 5.85
C VAL A 206 5.75 19.12 5.02
N LYS A 207 4.59 19.76 5.22
CA LYS A 207 4.21 20.99 4.52
C LYS A 207 5.26 22.09 4.69
N ALA A 208 5.61 22.38 5.94
CA ALA A 208 6.56 23.45 6.26
C ALA A 208 7.96 23.17 5.68
N LYS A 209 8.41 21.91 5.71
CA LYS A 209 9.71 21.51 5.16
C LYS A 209 9.73 21.59 3.63
N ILE A 210 8.66 21.18 2.94
CA ILE A 210 8.56 21.34 1.49
C ILE A 210 8.59 22.82 1.11
N GLU A 211 7.84 23.68 1.81
CA GLU A 211 7.84 25.14 1.57
C GLU A 211 9.23 25.76 1.81
N GLU A 212 9.95 25.33 2.85
CA GLU A 212 11.34 25.72 3.12
C GLU A 212 12.27 25.30 1.97
N VAL A 213 12.25 24.02 1.57
CA VAL A 213 13.13 23.50 0.50
C VAL A 213 12.85 24.18 -0.84
N LEU A 214 11.58 24.38 -1.21
CA LEU A 214 11.22 25.11 -2.42
C LEU A 214 11.72 26.56 -2.40
N SER A 215 11.72 27.20 -1.23
CA SER A 215 12.22 28.59 -1.08
C SER A 215 13.74 28.72 -1.30
N LEU A 216 14.49 27.63 -1.15
CA LEU A 216 15.94 27.61 -1.42
C LEU A 216 16.24 27.66 -2.93
N GLY A 217 15.27 27.36 -3.79
CA GLY A 217 15.44 27.40 -5.25
C GLY A 217 16.47 26.41 -5.78
N VAL A 218 16.70 25.31 -5.06
CA VAL A 218 17.67 24.27 -5.42
C VAL A 218 17.04 23.38 -6.50
N PRO A 219 17.70 23.18 -7.66
CA PRO A 219 17.20 22.27 -8.68
C PRO A 219 17.25 20.82 -8.17
N ILE A 220 16.25 20.02 -8.52
CA ILE A 220 16.18 18.60 -8.18
C ILE A 220 15.84 17.83 -9.45
N ASP A 221 16.80 17.04 -9.92
CA ASP A 221 16.62 16.17 -11.09
C ASP A 221 16.29 14.74 -10.66
N VAL A 222 16.86 14.29 -9.53
CA VAL A 222 16.64 12.94 -8.98
C VAL A 222 16.32 13.01 -7.49
N ILE A 223 15.32 12.25 -7.04
CA ILE A 223 15.07 11.97 -5.62
C ILE A 223 15.32 10.49 -5.35
N ALA A 224 16.37 10.22 -4.58
CA ALA A 224 16.88 8.91 -4.23
C ALA A 224 16.50 8.57 -2.78
N THR A 225 15.38 7.87 -2.61
CA THR A 225 14.78 7.49 -1.31
C THR A 225 15.50 6.30 -0.67
N SER A 226 15.24 6.00 0.61
CA SER A 226 15.73 4.77 1.28
C SER A 226 14.88 3.53 0.97
N HIS A 227 13.67 3.71 0.45
CA HIS A 227 12.75 2.63 0.10
C HIS A 227 12.20 2.78 -1.31
N GLY A 228 11.98 1.65 -1.98
CA GLY A 228 11.33 1.55 -3.28
C GLY A 228 12.08 2.27 -4.40
N CYS A 229 11.34 2.95 -5.26
CA CYS A 229 11.88 3.54 -6.48
C CYS A 229 12.63 4.86 -6.24
N ILE A 230 13.61 5.10 -7.10
CA ILE A 230 14.28 6.37 -7.34
C ILE A 230 13.44 7.18 -8.33
N TRP A 231 13.09 8.40 -7.94
CA TRP A 231 12.35 9.33 -8.80
C TRP A 231 13.33 10.07 -9.71
N ARG A 232 13.26 9.82 -11.03
CA ARG A 232 14.08 10.52 -12.04
C ARG A 232 13.24 11.16 -13.15
N ASP A 233 12.09 10.57 -13.48
CA ASP A 233 11.16 11.16 -14.44
C ASP A 233 10.14 12.00 -13.69
N ASN A 234 10.12 13.30 -13.97
CA ASN A 234 9.33 14.28 -13.24
C ASN A 234 9.44 14.09 -11.71
N ALA A 235 10.67 14.14 -11.18
CA ALA A 235 10.94 13.78 -9.78
C ALA A 235 10.11 14.59 -8.77
N THR A 236 9.74 15.82 -9.11
CA THR A 236 8.90 16.69 -8.26
C THR A 236 7.46 16.20 -8.10
N GLN A 237 6.99 15.23 -8.90
CA GLN A 237 5.63 14.70 -8.83
C GLN A 237 5.26 14.14 -7.44
N ILE A 238 6.22 13.55 -6.73
CA ILE A 238 5.99 12.99 -5.39
C ILE A 238 6.03 14.08 -4.33
N VAL A 239 6.82 15.13 -4.54
CA VAL A 239 6.88 16.31 -3.68
C VAL A 239 5.55 17.05 -3.71
N GLU A 240 5.00 17.29 -4.91
CA GLU A 240 3.67 17.85 -5.10
C GLU A 240 2.61 16.99 -4.42
N GLN A 241 2.70 15.67 -4.56
CA GLN A 241 1.74 14.75 -3.96
C GLN A 241 1.79 14.76 -2.43
N TYR A 242 2.99 14.78 -1.83
CA TYR A 242 3.18 14.94 -0.39
C TYR A 242 2.66 16.30 0.10
N TYR A 243 2.87 17.36 -0.69
CA TYR A 243 2.31 18.68 -0.37
C TYR A 243 0.78 18.64 -0.34
N GLU A 244 0.13 18.00 -1.32
CA GLU A 244 -1.32 17.79 -1.31
C GLU A 244 -1.78 16.96 -0.11
N TRP A 245 -1.11 15.84 0.16
CA TRP A 245 -1.42 14.97 1.30
C TRP A 245 -1.24 15.66 2.66
N SER A 246 -0.30 16.61 2.75
CA SER A 246 -0.03 17.37 3.96
C SER A 246 -1.13 18.38 4.34
N LYS A 247 -2.02 18.73 3.40
CA LYS A 247 -3.07 19.75 3.58
C LYS A 247 -4.39 19.15 4.07
N ALA A 248 -4.35 18.35 5.15
CA ALA A 248 -5.53 17.70 5.72
C ALA A 248 -6.38 16.97 4.66
N TYR A 249 -5.70 16.22 3.79
CA TYR A 249 -6.27 15.60 2.59
C TYR A 249 -7.55 14.80 2.85
N LYS A 250 -8.52 14.96 1.96
CA LYS A 250 -9.81 14.24 1.98
C LYS A 250 -10.48 14.35 0.62
N GLU A 251 -10.93 13.24 0.07
CA GLU A 251 -11.75 13.14 -1.14
C GLU A 251 -13.24 13.21 -0.78
N ASP A 252 -14.12 13.27 -1.79
CA ASP A 252 -15.55 12.97 -1.61
C ASP A 252 -15.77 11.46 -1.36
N ARG A 253 -15.35 11.00 -0.19
CA ARG A 253 -15.32 9.61 0.23
C ARG A 253 -15.74 9.45 1.68
N ILE A 254 -16.52 8.41 1.96
CA ILE A 254 -16.87 7.98 3.32
C ILE A 254 -16.43 6.54 3.54
N THR A 255 -15.73 6.31 4.65
CA THR A 255 -15.30 4.98 5.07
C THR A 255 -16.14 4.49 6.25
N ILE A 256 -16.71 3.30 6.14
CA ILE A 256 -17.43 2.62 7.22
C ILE A 256 -16.56 1.46 7.68
N VAL A 257 -16.16 1.45 8.94
CA VAL A 257 -15.40 0.36 9.55
C VAL A 257 -16.18 -0.19 10.74
N TYR A 258 -16.24 -1.51 10.87
CA TYR A 258 -16.90 -2.12 12.01
C TYR A 258 -16.30 -3.48 12.40
N ASP A 259 -16.65 -3.91 13.61
CA ASP A 259 -16.52 -5.30 14.06
C ASP A 259 -17.90 -5.81 14.54
N THR A 260 -18.13 -7.12 14.47
CA THR A 260 -19.41 -7.73 14.81
C THR A 260 -19.30 -9.19 15.24
N MET A 261 -19.96 -9.57 16.34
CA MET A 261 -20.03 -10.96 16.80
C MET A 261 -21.09 -11.79 16.08
N SER A 262 -22.20 -11.17 15.66
CA SER A 262 -23.40 -11.85 15.16
C SER A 262 -24.04 -11.17 13.95
N ASN A 263 -23.24 -10.40 13.18
CA ASN A 263 -23.65 -9.65 11.98
C ASN A 263 -24.70 -8.54 12.18
N ASN A 264 -25.19 -8.27 13.39
CA ASN A 264 -26.15 -7.20 13.61
C ASN A 264 -25.57 -5.83 13.22
N THR A 265 -24.34 -5.52 13.66
CA THR A 265 -23.63 -4.29 13.29
C THR A 265 -23.31 -4.25 11.79
N ARG A 266 -23.00 -5.40 11.16
CA ARG A 266 -22.85 -5.49 9.70
C ARG A 266 -24.13 -5.07 8.98
N MET A 267 -25.29 -5.57 9.40
CA MET A 267 -26.58 -5.22 8.80
C MET A 267 -26.83 -3.71 8.88
N MET A 268 -26.47 -3.08 10.01
CA MET A 268 -26.51 -1.63 10.15
C MET A 268 -25.56 -0.93 9.18
N ALA A 269 -24.29 -1.37 9.09
CA ALA A 269 -23.30 -0.80 8.18
C ALA A 269 -23.78 -0.82 6.71
N ASP A 270 -24.31 -1.95 6.25
CA ASP A 270 -24.83 -2.11 4.88
C ASP A 270 -26.05 -1.20 4.62
N ALA A 271 -26.93 -1.04 5.61
CA ALA A 271 -28.08 -0.16 5.53
C ALA A 271 -27.69 1.32 5.51
N ILE A 272 -26.72 1.71 6.34
CA ILE A 272 -26.18 3.08 6.35
C ILE A 272 -25.50 3.41 5.02
N ALA A 273 -24.71 2.49 4.46
CA ALA A 273 -24.10 2.67 3.14
C ALA A 273 -25.15 2.89 2.04
N LYS A 274 -26.28 2.17 2.08
CA LYS A 274 -27.42 2.40 1.17
C LYS A 274 -28.03 3.78 1.36
N GLY A 275 -28.15 4.24 2.60
CA GLY A 275 -28.61 5.59 2.93
C GLY A 275 -27.70 6.67 2.35
N ILE A 276 -26.40 6.55 2.58
CA ILE A 276 -25.40 7.50 2.07
C ILE A 276 -25.47 7.60 0.56
N ARG A 277 -25.50 6.45 -0.15
CA ARG A 277 -25.61 6.41 -1.62
C ARG A 277 -26.87 7.09 -2.15
N LYS A 278 -27.98 7.01 -1.42
CA LYS A 278 -29.23 7.69 -1.80
C LYS A 278 -29.14 9.21 -1.60
N GLY A 279 -28.49 9.66 -0.53
CA GLY A 279 -28.35 11.09 -0.22
C GLY A 279 -27.24 11.79 -1.02
N SER A 280 -26.18 11.06 -1.37
CA SER A 280 -25.04 11.56 -2.15
C SER A 280 -24.53 10.46 -3.11
N PRO A 281 -25.09 10.37 -4.34
CA PRO A 281 -24.76 9.32 -5.30
C PRO A 281 -23.30 9.29 -5.76
N GLU A 282 -22.63 10.44 -5.80
CA GLU A 282 -21.25 10.59 -6.28
C GLU A 282 -20.20 10.24 -5.21
N THR A 283 -20.59 10.28 -3.93
CA THR A 283 -19.65 10.03 -2.83
C THR A 283 -19.19 8.57 -2.85
N ALA A 284 -17.87 8.37 -2.88
CA ALA A 284 -17.28 7.04 -2.82
C ALA A 284 -17.52 6.42 -1.43
N ILE A 285 -17.99 5.18 -1.38
CA ILE A 285 -18.26 4.48 -0.11
C ILE A 285 -17.42 3.20 -0.04
N LYS A 286 -16.67 3.04 1.04
CA LYS A 286 -15.99 1.77 1.37
C LYS A 286 -16.48 1.26 2.72
N VAL A 287 -16.69 -0.05 2.79
CA VAL A 287 -17.20 -0.74 3.98
C VAL A 287 -16.24 -1.85 4.34
N PHE A 288 -15.71 -1.82 5.55
CA PHE A 288 -14.73 -2.76 6.06
C PHE A 288 -15.21 -3.44 7.34
N ASN A 289 -15.07 -4.75 7.38
CA ASN A 289 -15.03 -5.49 8.64
C ASN A 289 -13.56 -5.61 9.06
N ILE A 290 -13.18 -4.99 10.18
CA ILE A 290 -11.78 -4.94 10.62
C ILE A 290 -11.17 -6.32 10.89
N SER A 291 -11.97 -7.32 11.25
CA SER A 291 -11.49 -8.70 11.45
C SER A 291 -11.23 -9.47 10.16
N LYS A 292 -11.52 -8.88 8.99
CA LYS A 292 -11.48 -9.54 7.69
C LYS A 292 -10.72 -8.76 6.62
N HIS A 293 -10.27 -7.55 6.93
CA HIS A 293 -9.60 -6.67 5.99
C HIS A 293 -8.29 -6.19 6.59
N ASP A 294 -7.38 -5.81 5.69
CA ASP A 294 -6.11 -5.23 6.06
C ASP A 294 -6.31 -3.89 6.79
N LYS A 295 -5.64 -3.74 7.94
CA LYS A 295 -5.75 -2.57 8.80
C LYS A 295 -5.23 -1.31 8.11
N ASN A 296 -4.11 -1.42 7.39
CA ASN A 296 -3.49 -0.26 6.75
C ASN A 296 -4.28 0.19 5.51
N ASP A 297 -5.01 -0.71 4.83
CA ASP A 297 -5.99 -0.33 3.80
C ASP A 297 -7.16 0.45 4.41
N ILE A 298 -7.63 0.06 5.60
CA ILE A 298 -8.67 0.80 6.32
C ILE A 298 -8.17 2.21 6.64
N LEU A 299 -6.96 2.34 7.20
CA LEU A 299 -6.36 3.63 7.56
C LEU A 299 -6.10 4.51 6.32
N ALA A 300 -5.61 3.93 5.21
CA ALA A 300 -5.47 4.64 3.94
C ALA A 300 -6.83 5.15 3.42
N ASN A 301 -7.90 4.36 3.57
CA ASN A 301 -9.25 4.82 3.20
C ASN A 301 -9.77 5.90 4.16
N ILE A 302 -9.50 5.83 5.46
CA ILE A 302 -9.84 6.89 6.43
C ILE A 302 -9.08 8.17 6.08
N PHE A 303 -7.79 8.09 5.75
CA PHE A 303 -6.98 9.21 5.29
C PHE A 303 -7.61 9.92 4.09
N ARG A 304 -8.08 9.16 3.09
CA ARG A 304 -8.76 9.71 1.91
C ARG A 304 -10.19 10.18 2.17
N SER A 305 -10.80 9.89 3.32
CA SER A 305 -12.22 10.16 3.53
C SER A 305 -12.46 11.54 4.14
N LYS A 306 -13.56 12.20 3.74
CA LYS A 306 -14.10 13.37 4.45
C LYS A 306 -14.80 12.99 5.76
N GLY A 307 -15.29 11.74 5.85
CA GLY A 307 -15.95 11.23 7.03
C GLY A 307 -15.78 9.73 7.26
N VAL A 308 -15.81 9.32 8.53
CA VAL A 308 -15.69 7.92 8.95
C VAL A 308 -16.85 7.48 9.86
N LEU A 309 -17.40 6.29 9.63
CA LEU A 309 -18.32 5.65 10.56
C LEU A 309 -17.65 4.46 11.22
N VAL A 310 -17.71 4.41 12.56
CA VAL A 310 -17.08 3.34 13.35
C VAL A 310 -18.15 2.53 14.10
N GLY A 311 -18.21 1.25 13.79
CA GLY A 311 -19.24 0.32 14.27
C GLY A 311 -18.72 -0.72 15.25
N SER A 312 -19.40 -0.93 16.39
CA SER A 312 -19.10 -2.07 17.25
C SER A 312 -20.32 -2.53 18.04
N SER A 313 -20.46 -3.84 18.25
CA SER A 313 -21.39 -4.33 19.26
C SER A 313 -20.86 -4.14 20.68
N THR A 314 -21.75 -4.04 21.68
CA THR A 314 -21.32 -4.12 23.07
C THR A 314 -20.89 -5.54 23.42
N MET A 315 -19.64 -5.71 23.82
CA MET A 315 -19.05 -6.95 24.34
C MET A 315 -18.54 -6.68 25.76
N ASN A 316 -19.09 -7.37 26.77
CA ASN A 316 -18.66 -7.22 28.17
C ASN A 316 -18.63 -5.77 28.67
N ASN A 317 -19.66 -4.97 28.33
CA ASN A 317 -19.79 -3.54 28.66
C ASN A 317 -18.75 -2.61 28.01
N VAL A 318 -17.97 -3.11 27.04
CA VAL A 318 -17.02 -2.34 26.24
C VAL A 318 -17.26 -2.55 24.74
N MET A 319 -16.52 -1.83 23.89
CA MET A 319 -16.48 -2.10 22.45
C MET A 319 -15.63 -3.34 22.16
N MET A 320 -15.78 -3.91 20.96
CA MET A 320 -14.95 -5.02 20.52
C MET A 320 -13.46 -4.61 20.41
N PRO A 321 -12.52 -5.52 20.71
CA PRO A 321 -11.11 -5.18 20.93
C PRO A 321 -10.43 -4.60 19.69
N GLN A 322 -10.72 -5.09 18.48
CA GLN A 322 -10.10 -4.55 17.26
C GLN A 322 -10.55 -3.12 16.96
N ILE A 323 -11.79 -2.75 17.32
CA ILE A 323 -12.24 -1.36 17.23
C ILE A 323 -11.55 -0.49 18.27
N ALA A 324 -11.30 -1.01 19.48
CA ALA A 324 -10.55 -0.28 20.49
C ALA A 324 -9.10 -0.01 20.04
N ALA A 325 -8.45 -1.00 19.44
CA ALA A 325 -7.10 -0.88 18.89
C ALA A 325 -7.04 0.11 17.73
N LEU A 326 -7.96 0.02 16.76
CA LEU A 326 -8.06 0.98 15.66
C LEU A 326 -8.23 2.42 16.16
N LEU A 327 -9.09 2.65 17.14
CA LEU A 327 -9.32 4.00 17.68
C LEU A 327 -8.09 4.56 18.40
N GLU A 328 -7.26 3.70 18.99
CA GLU A 328 -5.98 4.12 19.60
C GLU A 328 -5.00 4.57 18.53
N GLU A 329 -4.89 3.82 17.44
CA GLU A 329 -4.02 4.17 16.31
C GLU A 329 -4.51 5.42 15.56
N ILE A 330 -5.82 5.54 15.34
CA ILE A 330 -6.46 6.76 14.79
C ILE A 330 -6.12 7.99 15.65
N HIS A 331 -6.11 7.85 16.98
CA HIS A 331 -5.72 8.93 17.88
C HIS A 331 -4.24 9.31 17.71
N GLY A 332 -3.35 8.32 17.57
CA GLY A 332 -1.92 8.52 17.31
C GLY A 332 -1.64 9.19 15.95
N LEU A 333 -2.39 8.81 14.91
CA LEU A 333 -2.22 9.32 13.54
C LEU A 333 -2.76 10.75 13.33
N ARG A 334 -3.61 11.26 14.24
CA ARG A 334 -4.07 12.67 14.25
C ARG A 334 -4.69 13.14 12.94
N PHE A 335 -5.63 12.38 12.39
CA PHE A 335 -6.37 12.81 11.20
C PHE A 335 -7.02 14.18 11.41
N ALA A 336 -6.78 15.11 10.49
CA ALA A 336 -7.25 16.48 10.59
C ALA A 336 -8.51 16.72 9.73
N GLU A 337 -9.43 17.55 10.24
CA GLU A 337 -10.60 18.06 9.53
C GLU A 337 -11.53 16.98 8.92
N LYS A 338 -11.77 15.91 9.68
CA LYS A 338 -12.68 14.83 9.29
C LYS A 338 -13.89 14.75 10.20
N ARG A 339 -15.03 14.38 9.62
CA ARG A 339 -16.26 14.09 10.37
C ARG A 339 -16.29 12.63 10.81
N ALA A 340 -17.00 12.32 11.88
CA ALA A 340 -17.22 10.93 12.26
C ALA A 340 -18.59 10.66 12.86
N ALA A 341 -18.99 9.39 12.90
CA ALA A 341 -20.11 8.96 13.70
C ALA A 341 -19.95 7.52 14.20
N ALA A 342 -20.40 7.26 15.43
CA ALA A 342 -20.42 5.92 15.99
C ALA A 342 -21.73 5.20 15.68
N PHE A 343 -21.68 3.88 15.50
CA PHE A 343 -22.89 3.07 15.42
C PHE A 343 -22.70 1.67 16.03
N GLY A 344 -23.79 0.94 16.27
CA GLY A 344 -23.69 -0.46 16.69
C GLY A 344 -24.92 -1.07 17.33
N SER A 345 -24.83 -2.39 17.55
CA SER A 345 -25.89 -3.20 18.17
C SER A 345 -25.56 -3.61 19.60
N SER A 346 -26.57 -3.77 20.47
CA SER A 346 -26.40 -4.37 21.80
C SER A 346 -27.54 -5.30 22.19
N GLY A 347 -27.30 -6.21 23.15
CA GLY A 347 -28.36 -7.05 23.71
C GLY A 347 -29.21 -6.31 24.75
N TRP A 348 -28.57 -5.66 25.73
CA TRP A 348 -29.23 -4.95 26.83
C TRP A 348 -28.68 -3.52 26.92
N THR A 349 -28.15 -3.11 28.08
CA THR A 349 -27.71 -1.74 28.44
C THR A 349 -26.82 -1.04 27.41
N GLY A 350 -26.06 -1.76 26.59
CA GLY A 350 -25.24 -1.17 25.53
C GLY A 350 -23.96 -0.52 26.08
N GLY A 351 -23.62 0.68 25.58
CA GLY A 351 -22.46 1.46 26.05
C GLY A 351 -21.25 1.51 25.12
N ALA A 352 -21.06 0.55 24.21
CA ALA A 352 -19.94 0.57 23.27
C ALA A 352 -20.00 1.79 22.34
N VAL A 353 -21.17 2.06 21.74
CA VAL A 353 -21.38 3.19 20.83
C VAL A 353 -21.02 4.53 21.48
N LYS A 354 -21.46 4.74 22.73
CA LYS A 354 -21.12 5.95 23.51
C LYS A 354 -19.60 6.07 23.76
N ARG A 355 -18.92 4.95 24.00
CA ARG A 355 -17.47 4.93 24.22
C ARG A 355 -16.69 5.19 22.93
N ILE A 356 -17.20 4.73 21.78
CA ILE A 356 -16.62 5.03 20.45
C ILE A 356 -16.79 6.51 20.14
N ASP A 357 -17.99 7.08 20.35
CA ASP A 357 -18.24 8.52 20.15
C ASP A 357 -17.25 9.38 20.95
N ALA A 358 -17.05 9.06 22.24
CA ALA A 358 -16.08 9.77 23.08
C ALA A 358 -14.65 9.68 22.55
N ARG A 359 -14.19 8.47 22.15
CA ARG A 359 -12.84 8.28 21.59
C ARG A 359 -12.63 8.99 20.26
N LEU A 360 -13.64 9.05 19.40
CA LEU A 360 -13.58 9.82 18.15
C LEU A 360 -13.44 11.33 18.42
N ARG A 361 -14.13 11.85 19.44
CA ARG A 361 -13.98 13.25 19.88
C ARG A 361 -12.59 13.51 20.45
N GLU A 362 -12.06 12.58 21.26
CA GLU A 362 -10.68 12.65 21.78
C GLU A 362 -9.64 12.62 20.65
N ALA A 363 -9.90 11.92 19.56
CA ALA A 363 -9.12 11.93 18.33
C ALA A 363 -9.41 13.14 17.40
N ASN A 364 -10.09 14.18 17.90
CA ASN A 364 -10.34 15.45 17.22
C ASN A 364 -11.20 15.38 15.95
N PHE A 365 -12.07 14.37 15.82
CA PHE A 365 -13.09 14.33 14.77
C PHE A 365 -14.28 15.24 15.10
N GLU A 366 -14.92 15.79 14.07
CA GLU A 366 -16.24 16.41 14.20
C GLU A 366 -17.32 15.31 14.25
N VAL A 367 -17.77 14.96 15.46
CA VAL A 367 -18.61 13.76 15.66
C VAL A 367 -20.12 14.08 15.63
N SER A 368 -20.82 13.52 14.64
CA SER A 368 -22.28 13.54 14.47
C SER A 368 -22.98 12.57 15.43
N ALA A 369 -24.30 12.75 15.62
CA ALA A 369 -25.09 11.96 16.56
C ALA A 369 -24.99 10.44 16.26
N PRO A 370 -24.75 9.57 17.25
CA PRO A 370 -24.53 8.15 17.00
C PRO A 370 -25.84 7.35 16.79
N GLN A 371 -25.75 6.21 16.10
CA GLN A 371 -26.88 5.30 15.87
C GLN A 371 -26.76 4.00 16.67
N HIS A 372 -27.77 3.65 17.45
CA HIS A 372 -27.80 2.42 18.25
C HIS A 372 -29.09 1.63 18.01
N ILE A 373 -28.97 0.31 17.88
CA ILE A 373 -30.10 -0.62 17.68
C ILE A 373 -29.96 -1.79 18.66
N HIS A 374 -31.05 -2.21 19.30
CA HIS A 374 -31.05 -3.43 20.10
C HIS A 374 -31.18 -4.67 19.23
N TRP A 375 -30.38 -5.68 19.54
CA TRP A 375 -30.38 -6.99 18.88
C TRP A 375 -30.22 -6.89 17.36
N LYS A 376 -30.78 -7.86 16.65
CA LYS A 376 -30.79 -7.93 15.19
C LYS A 376 -31.75 -6.87 14.64
N PRO A 377 -31.31 -5.98 13.74
CA PRO A 377 -32.20 -5.02 13.10
C PRO A 377 -33.34 -5.73 12.34
N ASP A 378 -34.58 -5.38 12.66
CA ASP A 378 -35.75 -5.73 11.86
C ASP A 378 -35.91 -4.75 10.67
N THR A 379 -37.01 -4.89 9.92
CA THR A 379 -37.28 -4.04 8.76
C THR A 379 -37.34 -2.55 9.11
N ASP A 380 -37.90 -2.19 10.25
CA ASP A 380 -38.06 -0.78 10.64
C ASP A 380 -36.73 -0.21 11.16
N ALA A 381 -35.97 -1.00 11.92
CA ALA A 381 -34.60 -0.64 12.33
C ALA A 381 -33.66 -0.49 11.13
N LEU A 382 -33.80 -1.31 10.09
CA LEU A 382 -33.04 -1.17 8.84
C LEU A 382 -33.42 0.11 8.08
N ARG A 383 -34.70 0.49 8.06
CA ARG A 383 -35.14 1.79 7.50
C ARG A 383 -34.53 2.95 8.27
N GLN A 384 -34.52 2.91 9.60
CA GLN A 384 -33.86 3.92 10.43
C GLN A 384 -32.37 4.05 10.10
N CYS A 385 -31.67 2.93 9.88
CA CYS A 385 -30.26 2.95 9.47
C CYS A 385 -30.06 3.58 8.07
N ILE A 386 -30.99 3.35 7.13
CA ILE A 386 -30.96 3.99 5.81
C ILE A 386 -31.19 5.51 5.95
N ASP A 387 -32.20 5.91 6.71
CA ASP A 387 -32.53 7.33 6.92
C ASP A 387 -31.39 8.06 7.62
N TYR A 388 -30.73 7.39 8.58
CA TYR A 388 -29.52 7.88 9.23
C TYR A 388 -28.38 8.09 8.24
N GLY A 389 -28.14 7.12 7.34
CA GLY A 389 -27.14 7.28 6.26
C GLY A 389 -27.46 8.43 5.31
N MET A 390 -28.72 8.64 4.96
CA MET A 390 -29.15 9.79 4.14
C MET A 390 -28.89 11.12 4.86
N THR A 391 -29.23 11.18 6.15
CA THR A 391 -29.00 12.37 6.99
C THR A 391 -27.51 12.69 7.06
N LEU A 392 -26.66 11.69 7.28
CA LEU A 392 -25.21 11.90 7.30
C LEU A 392 -24.68 12.37 5.94
N ALA A 393 -25.19 11.85 4.82
CA ALA A 393 -24.78 12.32 3.49
C ALA A 393 -25.15 13.79 3.25
N GLU A 394 -26.29 14.25 3.78
CA GLU A 394 -26.69 15.66 3.72
C GLU A 394 -25.82 16.53 4.64
N VAL A 395 -25.68 16.14 5.91
CA VAL A 395 -24.87 16.89 6.89
C VAL A 395 -23.40 16.89 6.53
N TRP A 396 -22.89 15.83 5.88
CA TRP A 396 -21.50 15.68 5.43
C TRP A 396 -21.29 16.09 3.98
N ARG A 397 -22.26 16.77 3.36
CA ARG A 397 -22.03 17.42 2.09
C ARG A 397 -20.89 18.41 2.26
N ALA A 398 -19.92 18.31 1.37
CA ALA A 398 -18.76 19.17 1.30
C ALA A 398 -18.79 19.83 -0.07
N ASP A 399 -18.43 21.10 -0.15
CA ASP A 399 -18.30 21.79 -1.43
C ASP A 399 -17.07 21.24 -2.19
N ALA A 400 -17.05 21.38 -3.51
CA ALA A 400 -15.94 20.88 -4.34
C ALA A 400 -14.57 21.46 -3.91
N ASN A 401 -14.55 22.65 -3.31
CA ASN A 401 -13.33 23.30 -2.81
C ASN A 401 -12.87 22.78 -1.44
N GLU A 402 -13.69 21.99 -0.75
CA GLU A 402 -13.39 21.42 0.58
C GLU A 402 -12.84 19.99 0.49
N VAL A 403 -12.88 19.38 -0.69
CA VAL A 403 -12.36 18.05 -0.97
C VAL A 403 -11.27 18.13 -2.04
N SER A 404 -10.27 17.27 -1.91
CA SER A 404 -9.20 17.07 -2.88
C SER A 404 -9.70 16.19 -4.02
N GLU A 405 -9.31 16.53 -5.25
CA GLU A 405 -9.48 15.62 -6.38
C GLU A 405 -8.51 14.44 -6.24
N PRO A 406 -8.97 13.18 -6.41
CA PRO A 406 -8.08 12.03 -6.44
C PRO A 406 -7.09 12.15 -7.61
N LYS A 407 -5.79 11.91 -7.36
CA LYS A 407 -4.80 11.87 -8.45
C LYS A 407 -5.23 10.81 -9.45
N GLN A 408 -5.42 11.25 -10.70
CA GLN A 408 -5.70 10.35 -11.80
C GLN A 408 -4.37 9.72 -12.23
N VAL A 409 -4.26 8.41 -12.05
CA VAL A 409 -3.08 7.66 -12.46
C VAL A 409 -3.47 6.79 -13.64
N GLU A 410 -2.89 7.07 -14.80
CA GLU A 410 -3.15 6.30 -16.00
C GLU A 410 -2.50 4.91 -15.86
N ARG A 411 -3.29 3.87 -16.15
CA ARG A 411 -2.70 2.56 -16.42
C ARG A 411 -2.14 2.60 -17.82
N ASN A 412 -0.86 2.30 -17.96
CA ASN A 412 -0.24 2.11 -19.26
C ASN A 412 -0.67 0.75 -19.82
N VAL A 413 -1.96 0.60 -20.15
CA VAL A 413 -2.49 -0.60 -20.77
C VAL A 413 -2.11 -0.54 -22.24
N GLN A 414 -0.91 -1.04 -22.57
CA GLN A 414 -0.70 -1.53 -23.92
C GLN A 414 -1.67 -2.69 -24.12
N ARG A 415 -2.82 -2.41 -24.75
CA ARG A 415 -3.62 -3.47 -25.33
C ARG A 415 -2.67 -4.27 -26.20
N ILE A 416 -2.48 -5.55 -25.88
CA ILE A 416 -1.90 -6.49 -26.82
C ILE A 416 -2.81 -6.39 -28.05
N GLU A 417 -2.32 -5.73 -29.10
CA GLU A 417 -2.99 -5.75 -30.38
C GLU A 417 -3.14 -7.22 -30.73
N SER A 418 -4.39 -7.68 -30.87
CA SER A 418 -4.66 -9.02 -31.36
C SER A 418 -3.87 -9.17 -32.64
N ALA A 419 -2.89 -10.08 -32.64
CA ALA A 419 -2.07 -10.35 -33.81
C ALA A 419 -2.99 -10.50 -35.02
N PRO A 420 -2.68 -9.87 -36.18
CA PRO A 420 -3.48 -10.05 -37.37
C PRO A 420 -3.57 -11.56 -37.63
N THR A 421 -4.79 -12.07 -37.64
CA THR A 421 -5.09 -13.48 -37.93
C THR A 421 -4.50 -13.79 -39.29
N SER A 422 -3.32 -14.41 -39.25
CA SER A 422 -2.68 -14.95 -40.45
C SER A 422 -3.51 -16.16 -40.87
N PRO A 423 -3.89 -16.28 -42.16
CA PRO A 423 -4.60 -17.45 -42.62
C PRO A 423 -3.73 -18.69 -42.38
N PRO A 424 -4.32 -19.84 -42.02
CA PRO A 424 -3.55 -21.02 -41.69
C PRO A 424 -2.71 -21.46 -42.90
N THR A 425 -1.39 -21.46 -42.71
CA THR A 425 -0.43 -21.97 -43.67
C THR A 425 -0.61 -23.48 -43.82
N GLU A 426 -0.91 -23.95 -45.03
CA GLU A 426 -1.00 -25.37 -45.36
C GLU A 426 0.35 -26.06 -45.12
N LEU A 427 0.39 -26.97 -44.14
CA LEU A 427 1.47 -27.95 -43.97
C LEU A 427 1.29 -29.05 -45.02
N LYS A 428 2.29 -29.21 -45.89
CA LYS A 428 2.37 -30.32 -46.85
C LYS A 428 2.86 -31.58 -46.16
N ASP A 429 2.09 -32.66 -46.35
CA ASP A 429 2.39 -34.04 -46.00
C ASP A 429 3.74 -34.54 -46.54
N THR A 430 4.44 -35.32 -45.72
CA THR A 430 5.23 -36.46 -46.20
C THR A 430 4.82 -37.71 -45.43
N ALA A 431 4.35 -38.68 -46.21
CA ALA A 431 3.72 -39.94 -45.80
C ALA A 431 4.73 -41.02 -45.39
N GLU A 432 4.23 -42.01 -44.62
CA GLU A 432 4.43 -43.48 -44.69
C GLU A 432 3.88 -44.06 -43.36
N GLN A 433 3.09 -45.13 -43.22
CA GLN A 433 2.45 -46.16 -44.06
C GLN A 433 1.27 -46.76 -43.23
N LYS A 434 0.20 -47.21 -43.92
CA LYS A 434 -1.01 -47.87 -43.38
C LYS A 434 -0.80 -49.39 -43.10
N PRO A 435 -1.72 -50.08 -42.39
CA PRO A 435 -2.89 -50.73 -43.04
C PRO A 435 -4.24 -50.36 -42.35
N GLU A 436 -5.27 -49.88 -43.07
CA GLU A 436 -6.40 -50.65 -43.65
C GLU A 436 -7.26 -51.39 -42.59
N GLU A 437 -8.59 -51.36 -42.53
CA GLU A 437 -9.70 -50.67 -43.21
C GLU A 437 -10.97 -51.06 -42.41
N SER A 438 -11.94 -50.16 -42.21
CA SER A 438 -13.37 -50.49 -42.45
C SER A 438 -14.31 -49.30 -42.18
N GLN A 439 -14.88 -48.82 -43.29
CA GLN A 439 -16.29 -48.47 -43.49
C GLN A 439 -16.94 -47.39 -42.60
N ASP A 440 -17.01 -46.22 -43.22
CA ASP A 440 -18.13 -45.27 -43.22
C ASP A 440 -19.49 -45.87 -42.80
N LYS A 441 -20.10 -45.28 -41.76
CA LYS A 441 -21.54 -45.01 -41.71
C LYS A 441 -21.82 -43.75 -40.89
N SER A 442 -22.40 -42.76 -41.58
CA SER A 442 -23.17 -41.67 -41.02
C SER A 442 -24.14 -42.13 -39.91
N ALA A 443 -24.13 -41.44 -38.77
CA ALA A 443 -25.28 -41.34 -37.87
C ALA A 443 -25.21 -40.03 -37.06
N ARG A 444 -26.01 -39.04 -37.46
CA ARG A 444 -26.49 -38.00 -36.54
C ARG A 444 -27.49 -38.67 -35.58
N SER A 445 -27.23 -38.60 -34.27
CA SER A 445 -28.21 -38.76 -33.18
C SER A 445 -27.49 -38.48 -31.86
N ALA A 446 -28.03 -37.90 -30.80
CA ALA A 446 -29.26 -37.18 -30.47
C ALA A 446 -28.95 -36.54 -29.10
N ASP A 447 -29.57 -35.40 -28.77
CA ASP A 447 -29.51 -34.68 -27.49
C ASP A 447 -28.19 -33.95 -27.13
N CYS A 448 -27.90 -32.86 -27.87
CA CYS A 448 -26.96 -31.80 -27.44
C CYS A 448 -27.73 -30.65 -26.76
N THR A 449 -28.46 -30.94 -25.69
CA THR A 449 -29.14 -29.90 -24.93
C THR A 449 -28.27 -29.38 -23.82
N CYS A 450 -27.98 -28.08 -23.82
CA CYS A 450 -27.27 -27.41 -22.74
C CYS A 450 -28.17 -27.25 -21.49
N TRP A 451 -27.56 -27.23 -20.32
CA TRP A 451 -28.26 -27.08 -19.04
C TRP A 451 -27.75 -25.85 -18.31
N ARG A 452 -28.65 -25.09 -17.69
CA ARG A 452 -28.33 -23.85 -16.99
C ARG A 452 -28.58 -23.99 -15.49
N CYS A 453 -27.63 -23.58 -14.68
CA CYS A 453 -27.80 -23.43 -13.24
C CYS A 453 -28.79 -22.28 -12.96
N THR A 454 -29.87 -22.57 -12.21
CA THR A 454 -30.89 -21.56 -11.87
C THR A 454 -30.42 -20.52 -10.83
N VAL A 455 -29.24 -20.72 -10.22
CA VAL A 455 -28.73 -19.86 -9.14
C VAL A 455 -27.70 -18.83 -9.64
N CYS A 456 -26.79 -19.23 -10.52
CA CYS A 456 -25.69 -18.39 -11.01
C CYS A 456 -25.64 -18.26 -12.54
N GLU A 457 -26.58 -18.88 -13.26
CA GLU A 457 -26.70 -18.86 -14.73
C GLU A 457 -25.56 -19.52 -15.52
N TRP A 458 -24.61 -20.19 -14.87
CA TRP A 458 -23.60 -21.01 -15.54
C TRP A 458 -24.25 -22.11 -16.39
N VAL A 459 -23.67 -22.38 -17.58
CA VAL A 459 -24.22 -23.30 -18.58
C VAL A 459 -23.29 -24.49 -18.80
N TYR A 460 -23.81 -25.69 -18.54
CA TYR A 460 -23.19 -26.94 -18.95
C TYR A 460 -23.42 -27.18 -20.45
N ASP A 461 -22.34 -27.33 -21.20
CA ASP A 461 -22.35 -27.77 -22.60
C ASP A 461 -21.84 -29.21 -22.69
N PRO A 462 -22.69 -30.18 -23.08
CA PRO A 462 -22.28 -31.57 -23.31
C PRO A 462 -21.07 -31.71 -24.24
N GLN A 463 -20.84 -30.80 -25.18
CA GLN A 463 -19.69 -30.87 -26.09
C GLN A 463 -18.37 -30.56 -25.38
N LEU A 464 -18.40 -29.75 -24.33
CA LEU A 464 -17.23 -29.37 -23.54
C LEU A 464 -17.04 -30.28 -22.33
N GLY A 465 -18.13 -30.81 -21.76
CA GLY A 465 -18.11 -31.52 -20.49
C GLY A 465 -17.71 -30.59 -19.33
N GLU A 466 -17.19 -31.17 -18.26
CA GLU A 466 -16.52 -30.47 -17.15
C GLU A 466 -15.37 -31.35 -16.61
N PRO A 467 -14.21 -31.37 -17.31
CA PRO A 467 -13.12 -32.31 -17.01
C PRO A 467 -12.55 -32.16 -15.59
N TYR A 468 -12.63 -30.96 -14.99
CA TYR A 468 -12.16 -30.73 -13.62
C TYR A 468 -12.99 -31.46 -12.56
N GLN A 469 -14.21 -31.89 -12.92
CA GLN A 469 -15.08 -32.72 -12.10
C GLN A 469 -15.26 -34.14 -12.68
N GLY A 470 -14.37 -34.56 -13.59
CA GLY A 470 -14.38 -35.90 -14.18
C GLY A 470 -15.48 -36.14 -15.21
N VAL A 471 -16.06 -35.08 -15.78
CA VAL A 471 -17.08 -35.16 -16.84
C VAL A 471 -16.42 -34.88 -18.19
N GLU A 472 -16.21 -35.92 -18.99
CA GLU A 472 -15.50 -35.81 -20.27
C GLU A 472 -16.33 -35.04 -21.33
N PRO A 473 -15.66 -34.37 -22.30
CA PRO A 473 -16.32 -33.81 -23.47
C PRO A 473 -17.18 -34.85 -24.19
N GLY A 474 -18.39 -34.46 -24.57
CA GLY A 474 -19.40 -35.33 -25.17
C GLY A 474 -20.37 -35.99 -24.18
N THR A 475 -20.22 -35.78 -22.87
CA THR A 475 -21.10 -36.40 -21.87
C THR A 475 -22.48 -35.72 -21.85
N PRO A 476 -23.60 -36.42 -22.19
CA PRO A 476 -24.94 -35.84 -22.08
C PRO A 476 -25.33 -35.65 -20.62
N TRP A 477 -26.21 -34.68 -20.32
CA TRP A 477 -26.60 -34.35 -18.94
C TRP A 477 -27.13 -35.54 -18.11
N ALA A 478 -27.81 -36.48 -18.77
CA ALA A 478 -28.29 -37.71 -18.15
C ALA A 478 -27.17 -38.62 -17.61
N GLN A 479 -25.94 -38.47 -18.13
CA GLN A 479 -24.76 -39.25 -17.73
C GLN A 479 -23.80 -38.46 -16.83
N VAL A 480 -24.07 -37.17 -16.58
CA VAL A 480 -23.33 -36.38 -15.58
C VAL A 480 -23.57 -37.02 -14.19
N PRO A 481 -22.53 -37.26 -13.37
CA PRO A 481 -22.70 -37.84 -12.03
C PRO A 481 -23.63 -37.02 -11.11
N ASP A 482 -24.33 -37.67 -10.18
CA ASP A 482 -25.25 -37.00 -9.24
C ASP A 482 -24.53 -36.12 -8.20
N ASP A 483 -23.23 -36.34 -7.99
CA ASP A 483 -22.36 -35.54 -7.14
C ASP A 483 -21.72 -34.34 -7.87
N PHE A 484 -22.10 -34.09 -9.13
CA PHE A 484 -21.69 -32.91 -9.89
C PHE A 484 -22.12 -31.61 -9.19
N LEU A 485 -21.18 -30.67 -9.07
CA LEU A 485 -21.41 -29.34 -8.50
C LEU A 485 -21.25 -28.27 -9.59
N CYS A 486 -22.09 -27.23 -9.54
CA CYS A 486 -21.89 -26.09 -10.42
C CYS A 486 -20.52 -25.41 -10.15
N PRO A 487 -19.65 -25.21 -11.15
CA PRO A 487 -18.30 -24.62 -10.94
C PRO A 487 -18.33 -23.23 -10.28
N GLU A 488 -19.37 -22.44 -10.54
CA GLU A 488 -19.53 -21.10 -9.98
C GLU A 488 -20.10 -21.10 -8.55
N CYS A 489 -21.26 -21.75 -8.33
CA CYS A 489 -21.98 -21.63 -7.05
C CYS A 489 -21.90 -22.86 -6.14
N HIS A 490 -21.28 -23.94 -6.59
CA HIS A 490 -21.03 -25.18 -5.83
C HIS A 490 -22.30 -25.89 -5.31
N LEU A 491 -23.45 -25.63 -5.94
CA LEU A 491 -24.70 -26.35 -5.68
C LEU A 491 -24.85 -27.55 -6.61
N GLY A 492 -25.57 -28.57 -6.14
CA GLY A 492 -25.69 -29.86 -6.80
C GLY A 492 -26.50 -29.84 -8.09
N LYS A 493 -26.45 -30.96 -8.80
CA LYS A 493 -27.10 -31.18 -10.10
C LYS A 493 -28.59 -30.84 -10.12
N GLU A 494 -29.28 -30.89 -8.97
CA GLU A 494 -30.70 -30.62 -8.81
C GLU A 494 -31.12 -29.18 -9.16
N VAL A 495 -30.20 -28.21 -9.16
CA VAL A 495 -30.52 -26.80 -9.46
C VAL A 495 -30.43 -26.45 -10.96
N PHE A 496 -30.13 -27.41 -11.82
CA PHE A 496 -30.00 -27.21 -13.25
C PHE A 496 -31.31 -27.47 -14.00
N VAL A 497 -31.58 -26.62 -14.98
CA VAL A 497 -32.72 -26.75 -15.89
C VAL A 497 -32.24 -26.76 -17.34
N GLU A 498 -32.99 -27.42 -18.20
CA GLU A 498 -32.79 -27.37 -19.65
C GLU A 498 -32.79 -25.91 -20.13
N LYS A 499 -31.78 -25.53 -20.93
CA LYS A 499 -31.61 -24.14 -21.39
C LYS A 499 -32.57 -23.78 -22.53
#